data_AF-A0A378QMM2-F1
#
_entry.id   AF-A0A378QMM2-F1
#
_cell.length_a   1.000
_cell.length_b   1.000
_cell.length_c   1.000
_cell.angle_alpha   90.00
_cell.angle_beta   90.00
_cell.angle_gamma   90.00
#
_symmetry.space_group_name_H-M   'P 1'
#
loop_
_entity.id
_entity.type
_entity.pdbx_description
1 polymer ?
#
loop_
_entity_poly.entity_id
_entity_poly.type
_entity_poly.pdbx_seq_one_letter_code
_entity_poly.pdbx_strand_id
1 'polypeptide(L)'
;MITRSDLNDRFGEYEIERLEKNIKDPQAVNKAIDDAVQFVNGYIASNYRLPLPSIPASVERACAVVARYYLYKDKPTATVRQDYDDILAWLKDVASGKVKLDFGGDEQEEKTAFISGAFVA
;
A
#
# COMPACT_ATOMS: atom_id res chain seq x y z
N MET A 1 -5.32 -10.15 4.57
CA MET A 1 -4.12 -10.36 3.74
C MET A 1 -4.62 -10.36 2.31
N ILE A 2 -4.00 -9.57 1.42
CA ILE A 2 -4.48 -9.43 0.04
C ILE A 2 -4.38 -10.75 -0.72
N THR A 3 -5.27 -10.94 -1.68
CA THR A 3 -5.38 -12.15 -2.50
C THR A 3 -5.25 -11.81 -3.97
N ARG A 4 -5.15 -12.86 -4.81
CA ARG A 4 -5.23 -12.71 -6.27
C ARG A 4 -6.52 -12.00 -6.72
N SER A 5 -7.65 -12.24 -6.03
CA SER A 5 -8.92 -11.57 -6.37
C SER A 5 -8.80 -10.06 -6.18
N ASP A 6 -8.17 -9.62 -5.09
CA ASP A 6 -7.99 -8.19 -4.83
C ASP A 6 -7.12 -7.49 -5.89
N LEU A 7 -6.12 -8.20 -6.43
CA LEU A 7 -5.34 -7.71 -7.57
C LEU A 7 -6.18 -7.63 -8.85
N ASN A 8 -6.99 -8.67 -9.12
CA ASN A 8 -7.88 -8.70 -10.27
C ASN A 8 -8.92 -7.58 -10.20
N ASP A 9 -9.50 -7.32 -9.03
CA ASP A 9 -10.52 -6.29 -8.84
C ASP A 9 -9.95 -4.88 -9.01
N ARG A 10 -8.67 -4.68 -8.63
CA ARG A 10 -8.01 -3.36 -8.69
C ARG A 10 -7.37 -3.06 -10.05
N PHE A 11 -6.76 -4.05 -10.69
CA PHE A 11 -5.96 -3.86 -11.90
C PHE A 11 -6.54 -4.54 -13.15
N GLY A 12 -7.57 -5.38 -12.97
CA GLY A 12 -8.20 -6.15 -14.02
C GLY A 12 -7.56 -7.53 -14.20
N GLU A 13 -8.41 -8.56 -14.30
CA GLU A 13 -8.00 -9.96 -14.48
C GLU A 13 -7.10 -10.16 -15.71
N TYR A 14 -7.42 -9.51 -16.83
CA TYR A 14 -6.64 -9.62 -18.07
C TYR A 14 -5.19 -9.14 -17.90
N GLU A 15 -4.95 -8.11 -17.09
CA GLU A 15 -3.58 -7.64 -16.84
C GLU A 15 -2.79 -8.64 -16.01
N ILE A 16 -3.37 -9.11 -14.90
CA ILE A 16 -2.71 -10.02 -13.97
C ILE A 16 -2.40 -11.35 -14.67
N GLU A 17 -3.34 -11.90 -15.44
CA GLU A 17 -3.08 -13.11 -16.24
C GLU A 17 -1.97 -12.92 -17.27
N ARG A 18 -1.93 -11.76 -17.94
CA ARG A 18 -0.89 -11.47 -18.93
C ARG A 18 0.49 -11.44 -18.27
N LEU A 19 0.59 -10.80 -17.10
CA LEU A 19 1.84 -10.74 -16.34
C LEU A 19 2.28 -12.13 -15.85
N GLU A 20 1.35 -12.92 -15.33
CA GLU A 20 1.61 -14.31 -14.91
C GLU A 20 2.12 -15.17 -16.08
N LYS A 21 1.46 -15.10 -17.25
CA LYS A 21 1.87 -15.81 -18.47
C LYS A 21 3.26 -15.37 -18.96
N ASN A 22 3.60 -14.09 -18.83
CA ASN A 22 4.92 -13.58 -19.19
C ASN A 22 6.03 -14.13 -18.30
N ILE A 23 5.76 -14.33 -17.01
CA ILE A 23 6.74 -14.87 -16.04
C ILE A 23 6.91 -16.39 -16.22
N LYS A 24 5.92 -17.09 -16.79
CA LYS A 24 5.89 -18.55 -16.97
C LYS A 24 5.97 -19.33 -15.65
N ASP A 25 5.48 -18.74 -14.56
CA ASP A 25 5.38 -19.38 -13.24
C ASP A 25 3.94 -19.23 -12.72
N PRO A 26 3.19 -20.32 -12.51
CA PRO A 26 1.82 -20.26 -11.98
C PRO A 26 1.74 -19.81 -10.52
N GLN A 27 2.87 -19.72 -9.82
CA GLN A 27 2.98 -19.16 -8.46
C GLN A 27 3.50 -17.72 -8.46
N ALA A 28 3.73 -17.11 -9.64
CA ALA A 28 4.29 -15.77 -9.73
C ALA A 28 3.46 -14.72 -8.96
N VAL A 29 2.13 -14.80 -9.07
CA VAL A 29 1.22 -13.87 -8.39
C VAL A 29 1.29 -14.03 -6.87
N ASN A 30 1.22 -15.27 -6.38
CA ASN A 30 1.30 -15.53 -4.94
C ASN A 30 2.65 -15.12 -4.36
N LYS A 31 3.76 -15.44 -5.04
CA LYS A 31 5.10 -15.01 -4.64
C LYS A 31 5.22 -13.48 -4.60
N ALA A 32 4.72 -12.79 -5.63
CA ALA A 32 4.74 -11.33 -5.68
C ALA A 32 3.92 -10.71 -4.55
N ILE A 33 2.78 -11.31 -4.19
CA ILE A 33 1.98 -10.89 -3.03
C ILE A 33 2.76 -11.10 -1.73
N ASP A 34 3.34 -12.28 -1.52
CA ASP A 34 4.08 -12.61 -0.30
C ASP A 34 5.30 -11.68 -0.13
N ASP A 35 6.07 -11.47 -1.20
CA ASP A 35 7.21 -10.57 -1.22
C ASP A 35 6.78 -9.11 -0.95
N ALA A 36 5.67 -8.67 -1.53
CA ALA A 36 5.12 -7.33 -1.30
C ALA A 36 4.66 -7.14 0.15
N VAL A 37 4.00 -8.14 0.72
CA VAL A 37 3.55 -8.13 2.13
C VAL A 37 4.76 -8.07 3.06
N GLN A 38 5.79 -8.88 2.82
CA GLN A 38 7.03 -8.84 3.61
C GLN A 38 7.73 -7.48 3.51
N PHE A 39 7.82 -6.92 2.29
CA PHE A 39 8.42 -5.62 2.06
C PHE A 39 7.68 -4.52 2.84
N VAL A 40 6.36 -4.43 2.71
CA VAL A 40 5.53 -3.45 3.41
C VAL A 40 5.61 -3.63 4.93
N ASN A 41 5.52 -4.87 5.41
CA ASN A 41 5.64 -5.17 6.84
C ASN A 41 7.00 -4.74 7.41
N GLY A 42 8.09 -4.83 6.64
CA GLY A 42 9.41 -4.37 7.07
C GLY A 42 9.46 -2.88 7.40
N TYR A 43 8.79 -2.03 6.61
CA TYR A 43 8.69 -0.59 6.91
C TYR A 43 7.80 -0.32 8.13
N ILE A 44 6.66 -1.01 8.21
CA ILE A 44 5.66 -0.82 9.29
C ILE A 44 6.19 -1.32 10.64
N ALA A 45 6.99 -2.40 10.65
CA ALA A 45 7.60 -2.98 11.86
C ALA A 45 8.47 -2.00 12.64
N SER A 46 8.90 -0.89 12.02
CA SER A 46 9.67 0.16 12.68
C SER A 46 8.85 0.92 13.73
N ASN A 47 7.55 1.10 13.51
CA ASN A 47 6.66 1.85 14.41
C ASN A 47 5.53 1.02 15.03
N TYR A 48 5.21 -0.15 14.47
CA TYR A 48 4.09 -0.98 14.92
C TYR A 48 4.55 -2.40 15.24
N ARG A 49 3.98 -3.01 16.28
CA ARG A 49 4.25 -4.42 16.61
C ARG A 49 3.46 -5.35 15.70
N LEU A 50 4.15 -6.34 15.15
CA LEU A 50 3.58 -7.44 14.39
C LEU A 50 3.32 -8.66 15.31
N PRO A 51 2.23 -9.44 15.08
CA PRO A 51 1.23 -9.28 14.02
C PRO A 51 0.24 -8.13 14.30
N LEU A 52 -0.13 -7.38 13.26
CA LEU A 52 -1.09 -6.27 13.36
C LEU A 52 -2.49 -6.81 13.68
N PRO A 53 -3.28 -6.11 14.52
CA PRO A 53 -4.63 -6.55 14.92
C PRO A 53 -5.66 -6.45 13.79
N SER A 54 -5.49 -5.49 12.89
CA SER A 54 -6.29 -5.28 11.68
C SER A 54 -5.36 -4.76 10.59
N ILE A 55 -5.63 -5.11 9.33
CA ILE A 55 -4.86 -4.59 8.19
C ILE A 55 -5.68 -3.46 7.57
N PRO A 56 -5.21 -2.21 7.61
CA PRO A 56 -5.97 -1.10 7.08
C PRO A 56 -5.94 -1.09 5.55
N ALA A 57 -6.98 -0.53 4.94
CA ALA A 57 -7.14 -0.50 3.48
C ALA A 57 -5.95 0.19 2.76
N SER A 58 -5.30 1.15 3.42
CA SER A 58 -4.09 1.81 2.91
C SER A 58 -2.91 0.84 2.76
N VAL A 59 -2.74 -0.08 3.71
CA VAL A 59 -1.69 -1.11 3.67
C VAL A 59 -2.01 -2.14 2.61
N GLU A 60 -3.28 -2.54 2.48
CA GLU A 60 -3.71 -3.45 1.40
C GLU A 60 -3.44 -2.85 0.02
N ARG A 61 -3.74 -1.55 -0.16
CA ARG A 61 -3.42 -0.82 -1.39
C ARG A 61 -1.91 -0.81 -1.67
N ALA A 62 -1.10 -0.52 -0.65
CA ALA A 62 0.35 -0.50 -0.79
C ALA A 62 0.89 -1.88 -1.22
N CYS A 63 0.44 -2.96 -0.58
CA CYS A 63 0.81 -4.32 -0.95
C CYS A 63 0.41 -4.65 -2.39
N ALA A 64 -0.79 -4.24 -2.82
CA ALA A 64 -1.28 -4.50 -4.17
C ALA A 64 -0.44 -3.80 -5.25
N VAL A 65 -0.07 -2.53 -5.04
CA VAL A 65 0.77 -1.76 -5.96
C VAL A 65 2.19 -2.35 -6.04
N VAL A 66 2.78 -2.70 -4.90
CA VAL A 66 4.12 -3.33 -4.86
C VAL A 66 4.09 -4.70 -5.54
N ALA A 67 3.07 -5.52 -5.28
CA ALA A 67 2.91 -6.82 -5.94
C ALA A 67 2.78 -6.66 -7.47
N ARG A 68 2.00 -5.67 -7.93
CA ARG A 68 1.91 -5.34 -9.36
C ARG A 68 3.28 -4.98 -9.92
N TYR A 69 4.04 -4.12 -9.25
CA TYR A 69 5.39 -3.75 -9.68
C TYR A 69 6.32 -4.97 -9.82
N TYR A 70 6.31 -5.89 -8.85
CA TYR A 70 7.10 -7.12 -8.91
C TYR A 70 6.70 -8.05 -10.07
N LEU A 71 5.41 -8.09 -10.41
CA LEU A 71 4.93 -8.84 -11.58
C LEU A 71 5.42 -8.29 -12.93
N TYR A 72 5.81 -7.01 -12.99
CA TYR A 72 6.42 -6.44 -14.19
C TYR A 72 7.92 -6.77 -14.35
N LYS A 73 8.57 -7.37 -13.34
CA LYS A 73 10.00 -7.74 -13.29
C LYS A 73 10.93 -6.69 -13.92
N ASP A 74 11.27 -6.89 -15.19
CA ASP A 74 12.34 -6.16 -15.89
C ASP A 74 11.82 -4.95 -16.68
N LYS A 75 10.51 -4.85 -16.91
CA LYS A 75 9.92 -3.81 -17.77
C LYS A 75 8.63 -3.21 -17.21
N PRO A 76 8.66 -2.58 -16.01
CA PRO A 76 7.53 -1.80 -15.53
C PRO A 76 7.27 -0.62 -16.48
N THR A 77 5.98 -0.31 -16.67
CA THR A 77 5.60 0.93 -17.37
C THR A 77 5.94 2.15 -16.52
N ALA A 78 6.03 3.33 -17.13
CA ALA A 78 6.29 4.57 -16.39
C ALA A 78 5.27 4.78 -15.25
N THR A 79 3.99 4.50 -15.51
CA THR A 79 2.91 4.59 -14.52
C THR A 79 3.12 3.62 -13.36
N VAL A 80 3.41 2.34 -13.64
CA VAL A 80 3.61 1.33 -12.57
C VAL A 80 4.84 1.65 -11.71
N ARG A 81 5.89 2.19 -12.33
CA ARG A 81 7.06 2.65 -11.59
C ARG A 81 6.75 3.87 -10.72
N GLN A 82 5.99 4.83 -11.25
CA GLN A 82 5.57 6.00 -10.48
C GLN A 82 4.68 5.61 -9.29
N ASP A 83 3.69 4.73 -9.50
CA ASP A 83 2.85 4.22 -8.41
C ASP A 83 3.69 3.52 -7.33
N TYR A 84 4.73 2.77 -7.73
CA TYR A 84 5.66 2.13 -6.79
C TYR A 84 6.48 3.16 -6.01
N ASP A 85 7.02 4.18 -6.68
CA ASP A 85 7.82 5.24 -6.06
C ASP A 85 6.97 6.07 -5.07
N ASP A 86 5.71 6.33 -5.40
CA ASP A 86 4.74 7.01 -4.52
C ASP A 86 4.45 6.17 -3.26
N ILE A 87 4.25 4.86 -3.41
CA ILE A 87 4.08 3.94 -2.28
C ILE A 87 5.37 3.85 -1.45
N LEU A 88 6.54 3.85 -2.07
CA LEU A 88 7.82 3.84 -1.36
C LEU A 88 7.99 5.11 -0.52
N ALA A 89 7.62 6.28 -1.06
CA ALA A 89 7.63 7.54 -0.32
C ALA A 89 6.67 7.50 0.88
N TRP A 90 5.45 7.02 0.66
CA TRP A 90 4.47 6.84 1.73
C TRP A 90 4.95 5.87 2.82
N LEU A 91 5.53 4.72 2.46
CA LEU A 91 6.09 3.76 3.42
C LEU A 91 7.22 4.36 4.26
N LYS A 92 8.08 5.19 3.65
CA LYS A 92 9.12 5.93 4.38
C LYS A 92 8.51 6.94 5.35
N ASP A 93 7.46 7.64 4.97
CA ASP A 93 6.77 8.57 5.87
C ASP A 93 6.07 7.83 7.03
N VAL A 94 5.49 6.66 6.79
CA VAL A 94 4.97 5.77 7.84
C VAL A 94 6.09 5.27 8.76
N ALA A 95 7.22 4.83 8.21
CA ALA A 95 8.38 4.38 8.99
C ALA A 95 9.05 5.53 9.77
N SER A 96 8.94 6.77 9.31
CA SER A 96 9.39 7.96 10.03
C SER A 96 8.38 8.50 11.05
N GLY A 97 7.16 7.92 11.11
CA GLY A 97 6.10 8.33 12.02
C GLY A 97 5.33 9.60 11.61
N LYS A 98 5.57 10.15 10.40
CA LYS A 98 4.82 11.30 9.88
C LYS A 98 3.40 10.94 9.47
N VAL A 99 3.21 9.71 8.96
CA VAL A 99 1.90 9.17 8.61
C VAL A 99 1.55 8.08 9.62
N LYS A 100 0.37 8.20 10.22
CA LYS A 100 -0.19 7.17 11.09
C LYS A 100 -1.11 6.25 10.29
N LEU A 101 -0.98 4.96 10.51
CA LEU A 101 -1.93 3.98 10.00
C LEU A 101 -3.23 4.08 10.80
N ASP A 102 -4.33 4.30 10.11
CA ASP A 102 -5.67 4.22 10.69
C ASP A 102 -6.20 2.80 10.53
N PHE A 103 -6.46 2.14 11.65
CA PHE A 103 -6.92 0.75 11.72
C PHE A 103 -8.45 0.60 11.71
N GLY A 104 -9.19 1.69 11.41
CA GLY A 104 -10.66 1.66 11.35
C GLY A 104 -11.29 1.66 12.73
N GLY A 105 -10.68 2.39 13.67
CA GLY A 105 -11.09 2.45 15.06
C GLY A 105 -10.42 3.61 15.77
N ASP A 106 -10.55 4.80 15.20
CA ASP A 106 -10.77 6.04 15.93
C ASP A 106 -11.03 7.12 14.89
N GLU A 107 -12.18 7.77 15.02
CA GLU A 107 -12.48 9.05 14.42
C GLU A 107 -11.36 10.02 14.80
N GLN A 108 -10.31 10.13 13.99
CA GLN A 108 -9.36 11.24 14.11
C GLN A 108 -10.00 12.46 13.44
N GLU A 109 -11.00 13.00 14.14
CA GLU A 109 -11.05 14.44 14.35
C GLU A 109 -9.69 14.87 14.94
N GLU A 110 -8.95 15.72 14.22
CA GLU A 110 -8.09 16.78 14.79
C GLU A 110 -7.35 17.50 13.62
N LYS A 111 -7.26 18.83 13.53
CA LYS A 111 -7.33 19.87 14.58
C LYS A 111 -8.04 21.14 14.11
N THR A 112 -9.01 21.54 14.92
CA THR A 112 -9.35 22.93 15.20
C THR A 112 -8.11 23.70 15.66
N ALA A 113 -7.81 24.83 15.03
CA ALA A 113 -7.54 26.13 15.68
C ALA A 113 -6.82 27.11 14.72
N PHE A 114 -7.46 28.23 14.38
CA PHE A 114 -6.84 29.53 14.65
C PHE A 114 -7.85 30.69 14.74
N ILE A 115 -7.95 31.21 15.96
CA ILE A 115 -8.34 32.54 16.50
C ILE A 115 -9.70 33.19 16.20
N SER A 116 -10.47 33.24 17.29
CA SER A 116 -11.26 34.39 17.77
C SER A 116 -10.79 35.74 17.22
N GLY A 117 -11.68 36.39 16.48
CA GLY A 117 -11.65 37.82 16.21
C GLY A 117 -12.99 38.41 16.60
N ALA A 118 -13.19 38.65 17.90
CA ALA A 118 -14.17 39.59 18.36
C ALA A 118 -13.89 40.95 17.71
N PHE A 119 -14.81 41.46 16.90
CA PHE A 119 -14.95 42.90 16.70
C PHE A 119 -16.42 43.26 16.77
N VAL A 120 -16.81 43.66 17.97
CA VAL A 120 -17.91 44.57 18.24
C VAL A 120 -17.50 45.94 17.72
N ALA A 121 -18.28 46.54 16.82
CA ALA A 121 -18.57 47.96 16.71
C ALA A 121 -19.65 48.19 15.64
#